data_AF-A0A8T4MY13-F1
#
_entry.id   AF-A0A8T4MY13-F1
#
_cell.length_a   1.000
_cell.length_b   1.000
_cell.length_c   1.000
_cell.angle_alpha   90.00
_cell.angle_beta   90.00
_cell.angle_gamma   90.00
#
_symmetry.space_group_name_H-M   'P 1'
#
loop_
_entity.id
_entity.type
_entity.pdbx_description
1 polymer ?
#
loop_
_entity_poly.entity_id
_entity_poly.type
_entity_poly.pdbx_seq_one_letter_code
_entity_poly.pdbx_strand_id
1 'polypeptide(L)'
;MDYLDLRAYDNANYVEAIKDGEIIRVPEKVAIMEDLFILRKIVNQPQQSLSVPVASSIKQRESISKGSIFSEWKHGKFGVKKNNALQDLIPNFNWEISKNRKKSNMTRAKLATLIMANEEDVKMIELGELPKDDFVLISRIEQIFGINLRKHPNSIAQVNLAELQKRNEQTKKDTAVKSVGQMFKDSAGVSGNDIEILD
;
A
#
# COMPACT_ATOMS: atom_id res chain seq x y z
N MET A 1 14.50 -59.60 -16.46
CA MET A 1 14.81 -58.91 -17.73
C MET A 1 13.46 -58.52 -18.31
N ASP A 2 12.90 -57.42 -17.79
CA ASP A 2 11.56 -56.97 -18.16
C ASP A 2 11.66 -56.19 -19.48
N TYR A 3 10.97 -56.70 -20.49
CA TYR A 3 10.87 -56.06 -21.80
C TYR A 3 9.94 -54.86 -21.68
N LEU A 4 10.49 -53.66 -21.90
CA LEU A 4 9.71 -52.42 -22.06
C LEU A 4 8.84 -52.52 -23.31
N ASP A 5 7.52 -52.64 -23.11
CA ASP A 5 6.48 -52.69 -24.14
C ASP A 5 6.44 -51.35 -24.90
N LEU A 6 6.97 -51.33 -26.13
CA LEU A 6 7.03 -50.17 -27.05
C LEU A 6 5.68 -49.90 -27.72
N ARG A 7 4.60 -49.74 -26.95
CA ARG A 7 3.34 -49.25 -27.52
C ARG A 7 3.49 -47.78 -27.90
N ALA A 8 2.92 -47.40 -29.03
CA ALA A 8 2.88 -46.03 -29.53
C ALA A 8 2.41 -45.09 -28.42
N TYR A 9 3.36 -44.33 -27.85
CA TYR A 9 3.07 -43.35 -26.82
C TYR A 9 2.22 -42.25 -27.44
N ASP A 10 1.00 -42.07 -26.94
CA ASP A 10 0.16 -40.92 -27.27
C ASP A 10 0.96 -39.64 -27.02
N ASN A 11 1.29 -38.93 -28.10
CA ASN A 11 1.96 -37.63 -28.06
C ASN A 11 1.19 -36.56 -27.26
N ALA A 12 -0.04 -36.86 -26.85
CA ALA A 12 -0.93 -35.98 -26.11
C ALA A 12 -0.51 -35.72 -24.65
N ASN A 13 0.45 -36.47 -24.08
CA ASN A 13 0.76 -36.38 -22.64
C ASN A 13 2.22 -36.02 -22.30
N TYR A 14 2.98 -35.53 -23.28
CA TYR A 14 4.32 -35.01 -23.07
C TYR A 14 4.29 -33.49 -22.88
N VAL A 15 5.00 -33.02 -21.87
CA VAL A 15 5.15 -31.60 -21.55
C VAL A 15 6.61 -31.19 -21.68
N GLU A 16 6.83 -29.92 -22.01
CA GLU A 16 8.17 -29.30 -21.95
C GLU A 16 8.43 -28.93 -20.48
N ALA A 17 9.58 -29.35 -19.94
CA ALA A 17 10.00 -29.04 -18.59
C ALA A 17 11.46 -28.56 -18.56
N ILE A 18 11.82 -27.75 -17.55
CA ILE A 18 13.19 -27.25 -17.38
C ILE A 18 13.92 -28.10 -16.34
N LYS A 19 15.05 -28.69 -16.72
CA LYS A 19 15.94 -29.45 -15.84
C LYS A 19 17.38 -29.03 -16.13
N ASP A 20 18.13 -28.65 -15.10
CA ASP A 20 19.54 -28.23 -15.20
C ASP A 20 19.83 -27.13 -16.25
N GLY A 21 18.87 -26.24 -16.47
CA GLY A 21 18.98 -25.16 -17.45
C GLY A 21 18.64 -25.55 -18.90
N GLU A 22 18.30 -26.81 -19.15
CA GLU A 22 17.87 -27.32 -20.46
C GLU A 22 16.36 -27.57 -20.50
N ILE A 23 15.75 -27.39 -21.68
CA ILE A 23 14.33 -27.69 -21.92
C ILE A 23 14.25 -29.13 -22.44
N ILE A 24 13.67 -30.02 -21.63
CA ILE A 24 13.47 -31.43 -21.97
C ILE A 24 11.98 -31.74 -22.15
N ARG A 25 11.65 -32.72 -22.98
CA ARG A 25 10.28 -33.16 -23.22
C ARG A 25 10.03 -34.48 -22.49
N VAL A 26 9.21 -34.43 -21.44
CA VAL A 26 8.97 -35.57 -20.54
C VAL A 26 7.48 -35.81 -20.35
N PRO A 27 7.05 -37.04 -19.99
CA PRO A 27 5.66 -37.28 -19.60
C PRO A 27 5.29 -36.44 -18.38
N GLU A 28 4.07 -35.89 -18.34
CA GLU A 28 3.62 -35.01 -17.25
C GLU A 28 3.78 -35.66 -15.86
N LYS A 29 3.49 -36.97 -15.75
CA LYS A 29 3.65 -37.72 -14.49
C LYS A 29 5.09 -37.71 -13.97
N VAL A 30 6.08 -37.79 -14.86
CA VAL A 30 7.51 -37.78 -14.49
C VAL A 30 7.92 -36.39 -14.06
N ALA A 31 7.46 -35.35 -14.77
CA ALA A 31 7.72 -33.97 -14.39
C ALA A 31 7.18 -33.64 -12.99
N ILE A 32 5.97 -34.12 -12.66
CA ILE A 32 5.38 -33.92 -11.31
C ILE A 32 6.16 -34.70 -10.25
N MET A 33 6.58 -35.93 -10.54
CA MET A 33 7.29 -36.79 -9.58
C MET A 33 8.70 -36.26 -9.28
N GLU A 34 9.39 -35.70 -10.27
CA GLU A 34 10.72 -35.08 -10.13
C GLU A 34 10.65 -33.57 -9.80
N ASP A 35 9.46 -33.02 -9.58
CA ASP A 35 9.20 -31.60 -9.31
C ASP A 35 9.84 -30.63 -10.34
N LEU A 36 9.78 -31.01 -11.62
CA LEU A 36 10.31 -30.20 -12.72
C LEU A 36 9.35 -29.07 -13.10
N PHE A 37 9.90 -27.91 -13.47
CA PHE A 37 9.11 -26.77 -13.92
C PHE A 37 8.47 -27.04 -15.29
N ILE A 38 7.15 -27.22 -15.32
CA ILE A 38 6.38 -27.49 -16.55
C ILE A 38 6.03 -26.18 -17.28
N LEU A 39 6.39 -26.10 -18.55
CA LEU A 39 6.06 -24.98 -19.45
C LEU A 39 4.74 -25.27 -20.18
N ARG A 40 3.67 -24.54 -19.83
CA ARG A 40 2.39 -24.59 -20.56
C ARG A 40 2.25 -23.38 -21.47
N LYS A 41 2.15 -23.61 -22.78
CA LYS A 41 1.80 -22.54 -23.73
C LYS A 41 0.32 -22.21 -23.55
N ILE A 42 0.02 -20.99 -23.13
CA ILE A 42 -1.34 -20.47 -23.15
C ILE A 42 -1.69 -20.25 -24.62
N VAL A 43 -2.37 -21.22 -25.23
CA VAL A 43 -3.00 -21.00 -26.53
C VAL A 43 -4.13 -20.02 -26.26
N ASN A 44 -3.96 -18.76 -26.68
CA ASN A 44 -5.05 -17.79 -26.70
C ASN A 44 -6.12 -18.31 -27.65
N GLN A 45 -7.04 -19.14 -27.15
CA GLN A 45 -8.25 -19.45 -27.88
C GLN A 45 -9.04 -18.15 -27.97
N PRO A 46 -9.38 -17.66 -29.19
CA PRO A 46 -10.30 -16.55 -29.31
C PRO A 46 -11.59 -16.95 -28.58
N GLN A 47 -12.05 -16.09 -27.67
CA GLN A 47 -13.24 -16.29 -26.85
C GLN A 47 -14.45 -16.50 -27.76
N GLN A 48 -14.75 -17.75 -28.09
CA GLN A 48 -16.08 -18.13 -28.54
C GLN A 48 -16.94 -18.22 -27.27
N SER A 49 -17.69 -17.16 -27.06
CA SER A 49 -18.76 -17.06 -26.08
C SER A 49 -19.82 -18.14 -26.37
N LEU A 50 -19.64 -19.33 -25.81
CA LEU A 50 -20.69 -20.33 -25.74
C LEU A 50 -21.41 -20.15 -24.40
N SER A 51 -22.57 -19.49 -24.49
CA SER A 51 -23.60 -19.49 -23.45
C SER A 51 -24.05 -20.92 -23.19
N VAL A 52 -23.63 -21.50 -22.06
CA VAL A 52 -24.20 -22.76 -21.58
C VAL A 52 -25.20 -22.45 -20.47
N PRO A 53 -26.46 -22.89 -20.59
CA PRO A 53 -27.48 -22.68 -19.57
C PRO A 53 -27.18 -23.52 -18.33
N VAL A 54 -27.38 -22.89 -17.19
CA VAL A 54 -27.32 -23.44 -15.83
C VAL A 54 -28.28 -24.63 -15.73
N ALA A 55 -27.72 -25.84 -15.63
CA ALA A 55 -28.44 -27.02 -15.19
C ALA A 55 -27.78 -27.57 -13.93
N SER A 56 -28.54 -27.47 -12.85
CA SER A 56 -28.29 -27.95 -11.50
C SER A 56 -27.81 -29.41 -11.46
N SER A 57 -26.67 -29.64 -10.81
CA SER A 57 -26.30 -30.94 -10.26
C SER A 57 -25.48 -30.73 -9.00
N ILE A 58 -26.22 -30.41 -7.94
CA ILE A 58 -25.80 -30.50 -6.55
C ILE A 58 -25.42 -31.96 -6.30
N LYS A 59 -24.11 -32.24 -6.20
CA LYS A 59 -23.62 -33.40 -5.47
C LYS A 59 -22.77 -32.89 -4.32
N GLN A 60 -23.38 -32.95 -3.14
CA GLN A 60 -22.78 -32.79 -1.84
C GLN A 60 -21.49 -33.61 -1.76
N ARG A 61 -20.35 -32.93 -1.67
CA ARG A 61 -19.15 -33.47 -1.05
C ARG A 61 -18.81 -32.57 0.12
N GLU A 62 -19.16 -33.13 1.27
CA GLU A 62 -18.73 -32.88 2.63
C GLU A 62 -17.71 -31.76 2.84
N SER A 63 -18.18 -30.78 3.60
CA SER A 63 -17.46 -29.73 4.28
C SER A 63 -16.38 -30.29 5.21
N ILE A 64 -15.15 -30.37 4.74
CA ILE A 64 -13.99 -30.24 5.62
C ILE A 64 -13.64 -28.77 5.61
N SER A 65 -13.98 -28.10 6.70
CA SER A 65 -13.67 -26.71 7.01
C SER A 65 -12.16 -26.49 7.05
N LYS A 66 -11.54 -26.40 5.88
CA LYS A 66 -10.27 -25.68 5.75
C LYS A 66 -10.65 -24.21 5.84
N GLY A 67 -10.61 -23.69 7.07
CA GLY A 67 -10.63 -22.26 7.35
C GLY A 67 -9.74 -21.59 6.31
N SER A 68 -10.37 -20.82 5.45
CA SER A 68 -9.73 -20.24 4.28
C SER A 68 -8.69 -19.26 4.80
N ILE A 69 -7.41 -19.64 4.70
CA ILE A 69 -6.26 -18.72 4.83
C ILE A 69 -6.47 -17.48 3.94
N PHE A 70 -7.21 -17.66 2.84
CA PHE A 70 -7.65 -16.58 1.94
C PHE A 70 -8.72 -15.65 2.54
N SER A 71 -9.56 -16.14 3.45
CA SER A 71 -10.58 -15.33 4.13
C SER A 71 -10.01 -14.48 5.27
N GLU A 72 -8.94 -14.93 5.94
CA GLU A 72 -8.21 -14.11 6.92
C GLU A 72 -7.42 -12.98 6.25
N TRP A 73 -6.86 -13.19 5.06
CA TRP A 73 -6.22 -12.12 4.28
C TRP A 73 -7.19 -11.02 3.85
N LYS A 74 -8.45 -11.37 3.56
CA LYS A 74 -9.50 -10.43 3.17
C LYS A 74 -10.11 -9.67 4.37
N HIS A 75 -9.82 -10.08 5.59
CA HIS A 75 -10.36 -9.49 6.81
C HIS A 75 -9.26 -8.93 7.70
N GLY A 76 -8.30 -8.20 7.12
CA GLY A 76 -7.71 -6.94 7.62
C GLY A 76 -7.65 -6.70 9.14
N LYS A 77 -7.38 -7.74 9.94
CA LYS A 77 -7.30 -7.70 11.41
C LYS A 77 -5.86 -7.61 11.89
N PHE A 78 -4.92 -7.28 11.01
CA PHE A 78 -3.72 -6.56 11.41
C PHE A 78 -4.09 -5.09 11.56
N GLY A 79 -4.64 -4.77 12.72
CA GLY A 79 -4.93 -3.40 13.15
C GLY A 79 -3.64 -2.60 13.33
N VAL A 80 -2.95 -2.33 12.23
CA VAL A 80 -2.03 -1.19 12.15
C VAL A 80 -2.94 0.02 12.23
N LYS A 81 -2.80 0.82 13.29
CA LYS A 81 -3.43 2.14 13.40
C LYS A 81 -3.33 2.80 12.02
N LYS A 82 -4.46 2.97 11.34
CA LYS A 82 -4.49 3.33 9.92
C LYS A 82 -3.58 4.53 9.73
N ASN A 83 -2.46 4.33 9.04
CA ASN A 83 -1.58 5.37 8.58
C ASN A 83 -2.44 6.33 7.76
N ASN A 84 -2.83 7.46 8.36
CA ASN A 84 -3.75 8.41 7.73
C ASN A 84 -3.16 8.94 6.40
N ALA A 85 -1.82 8.91 6.25
CA ALA A 85 -1.16 9.30 5.01
C ALA A 85 -1.58 8.46 3.79
N LEU A 86 -1.95 7.18 3.97
CA LEU A 86 -2.43 6.33 2.86
C LEU A 86 -3.70 6.90 2.22
N GLN A 87 -4.56 7.55 3.00
CA GLN A 87 -5.80 8.12 2.47
C GLN A 87 -5.53 9.33 1.58
N ASP A 88 -4.48 10.08 1.88
CA ASP A 88 -4.08 11.29 1.16
C ASP A 88 -3.27 10.99 -0.12
N LEU A 89 -2.72 9.78 -0.26
CA LEU A 89 -1.95 9.35 -1.42
C LEU A 89 -2.83 8.95 -2.61
N ILE A 90 -2.28 9.10 -3.81
CA ILE A 90 -2.90 8.57 -5.04
C ILE A 90 -3.00 7.04 -4.97
N PRO A 91 -4.05 6.41 -5.54
CA PRO A 91 -4.24 4.96 -5.44
C PRO A 91 -3.07 4.11 -5.94
N ASN A 92 -2.30 4.61 -6.91
CA ASN A 92 -1.18 3.90 -7.55
C ASN A 92 0.19 4.48 -7.17
N PHE A 93 0.33 5.06 -5.97
CA PHE A 93 1.56 5.75 -5.56
C PHE A 93 2.79 4.82 -5.63
N ASN A 94 2.63 3.56 -5.25
CA ASN A 94 3.69 2.55 -5.24
C ASN A 94 4.25 2.28 -6.65
N TRP A 95 3.37 2.30 -7.65
CA TRP A 95 3.75 2.16 -9.05
C TRP A 95 4.50 3.40 -9.54
N GLU A 96 4.04 4.60 -9.20
CA GLU A 96 4.73 5.85 -9.55
C GLU A 96 6.14 5.91 -8.95
N ILE A 97 6.30 5.51 -7.69
CA ILE A 97 7.62 5.42 -7.04
C ILE A 97 8.51 4.41 -7.77
N SER A 98 8.01 3.20 -8.03
CA SER A 98 8.76 2.15 -8.71
C SER A 98 9.19 2.55 -10.12
N LYS A 99 8.29 3.22 -10.85
CA LYS A 99 8.52 3.71 -12.21
C LYS A 99 9.59 4.80 -12.23
N ASN A 100 9.51 5.79 -11.35
CA ASN A 100 10.50 6.87 -11.27
C ASN A 100 11.87 6.36 -10.81
N ARG A 101 11.91 5.42 -9.85
CA ARG A 101 13.18 4.79 -9.45
C ARG A 101 13.85 4.08 -10.62
N LYS A 102 13.08 3.31 -11.40
CA LYS A 102 13.58 2.63 -12.61
C LYS A 102 14.05 3.62 -13.67
N LYS A 103 13.29 4.70 -13.89
CA LYS A 103 13.67 5.79 -14.82
C LYS A 103 14.99 6.45 -14.43
N SER A 104 15.25 6.61 -13.14
CA SER A 104 16.51 7.15 -12.60
C SER A 104 17.62 6.11 -12.42
N ASN A 105 17.43 4.87 -12.88
CA ASN A 105 18.39 3.76 -12.74
C ASN A 105 18.93 3.58 -11.31
N MET A 106 18.08 3.78 -10.31
CA MET A 106 18.48 3.75 -8.91
C MET A 106 18.16 2.40 -8.26
N THR A 107 19.11 1.81 -7.53
CA THR A 107 18.86 0.61 -6.73
C THR A 107 18.03 0.95 -5.49
N ARG A 108 17.37 -0.05 -4.90
CA ARG A 108 16.59 0.14 -3.66
C ARG A 108 17.49 0.60 -2.52
N ALA A 109 18.66 -0.03 -2.34
CA ALA A 109 19.68 0.40 -1.40
C ALA A 109 20.07 1.89 -1.56
N LYS A 110 20.31 2.36 -2.79
CA LYS A 110 20.66 3.76 -3.03
C LYS A 110 19.51 4.72 -2.72
N LEU A 111 18.27 4.34 -3.07
CA LEU A 111 17.09 5.11 -2.68
C LEU A 111 16.97 5.20 -1.16
N ALA A 112 17.13 4.08 -0.46
CA ALA A 112 17.07 3.97 0.99
C ALA A 112 18.08 4.91 1.67
N THR A 113 19.32 4.96 1.17
CA THR A 113 20.35 5.89 1.66
C THR A 113 19.93 7.36 1.49
N LEU A 114 19.37 7.72 0.34
CA LEU A 114 18.96 9.11 0.07
C LEU A 114 17.78 9.55 0.94
N ILE A 115 16.82 8.66 1.18
CA ILE A 115 15.67 8.96 2.04
C ILE A 115 15.96 8.73 3.53
N MET A 116 17.18 8.31 3.89
CA MET A 116 17.59 7.91 5.24
C MET A 116 16.65 6.87 5.87
N ALA A 117 16.33 5.80 5.13
CA ALA A 117 15.49 4.70 5.58
C ALA A 117 16.18 3.36 5.35
N ASN A 118 15.56 2.28 5.85
CA ASN A 118 16.03 0.93 5.57
C ASN A 118 15.60 0.47 4.17
N GLU A 119 16.34 -0.47 3.59
CA GLU A 119 15.98 -1.05 2.29
C GLU A 119 14.64 -1.79 2.34
N GLU A 120 14.32 -2.43 3.47
CA GLU A 120 13.03 -3.09 3.66
C GLU A 120 11.87 -2.09 3.65
N ASP A 121 12.06 -0.87 4.18
CA ASP A 121 11.04 0.18 4.13
C ASP A 121 10.75 0.61 2.69
N VAL A 122 11.78 0.77 1.87
CA VAL A 122 11.64 1.06 0.44
C VAL A 122 10.89 -0.06 -0.27
N LYS A 123 11.20 -1.32 0.06
CA LYS A 123 10.53 -2.48 -0.51
C LYS A 123 9.06 -2.54 -0.11
N MET A 124 8.72 -2.27 1.14
CA MET A 124 7.32 -2.16 1.59
C MET A 124 6.57 -1.09 0.81
N ILE A 125 7.17 0.09 0.63
CA ILE A 125 6.58 1.21 -0.13
C ILE A 125 6.29 0.83 -1.58
N GLU A 126 7.21 0.13 -2.25
CA GLU A 126 6.98 -0.36 -3.61
C GLU A 126 5.86 -1.42 -3.70
N LEU A 127 5.64 -2.17 -2.63
CA LEU A 127 4.54 -3.14 -2.52
C LEU A 127 3.20 -2.49 -2.14
N GLY A 128 3.21 -1.21 -1.78
CA GLY A 128 2.00 -0.45 -1.40
C GLY A 128 1.73 -0.41 0.10
N GLU A 129 2.67 -0.87 0.92
CA GLU A 129 2.61 -0.77 2.39
C GLU A 129 3.48 0.38 2.88
N LEU A 130 3.05 1.09 3.92
CA LEU A 130 3.81 2.19 4.51
C LEU A 130 4.28 1.86 5.92
N PRO A 131 5.55 2.14 6.27
CA PRO A 131 6.05 2.03 7.64
C PRO A 131 5.45 3.12 8.54
N LYS A 132 5.77 3.09 9.84
CA LYS A 132 5.19 4.01 10.84
C LYS A 132 5.49 5.49 10.58
N ASP A 133 6.64 5.79 9.96
CA ASP A 133 7.09 7.16 9.68
C ASP A 133 6.79 7.57 8.22
N ASP A 134 5.55 7.35 7.79
CA ASP A 134 5.07 7.48 6.42
C ASP A 134 5.19 8.91 5.84
N PHE A 135 4.78 9.93 6.60
CA PHE A 135 4.75 11.31 6.10
C PHE A 135 6.13 11.85 5.71
N VAL A 136 7.16 11.56 6.51
CA VAL A 136 8.53 12.08 6.27
C VAL A 136 9.13 11.38 5.05
N LEU A 137 8.94 10.07 4.93
CA LEU A 137 9.44 9.28 3.81
C LEU A 137 8.81 9.71 2.50
N ILE A 138 7.48 9.85 2.45
CA ILE A 138 6.77 10.31 1.25
C ILE A 138 7.29 11.68 0.83
N SER A 139 7.43 12.61 1.76
CA SER A 139 7.86 13.98 1.44
C SER A 139 9.28 14.00 0.86
N ARG A 140 10.20 13.15 1.37
CA ARG A 140 11.55 13.00 0.81
C ARG A 140 11.53 12.36 -0.58
N ILE A 141 10.68 11.36 -0.79
CA ILE A 141 10.52 10.70 -2.10
C ILE A 141 9.97 11.70 -3.14
N GLU A 142 8.97 12.50 -2.77
CA GLU A 142 8.42 13.59 -3.60
C GLU A 142 9.52 14.59 -3.98
N GLN A 143 10.37 14.99 -3.02
CA GLN A 143 11.50 15.90 -3.26
C GLN A 143 12.57 15.31 -4.19
N ILE A 144 12.97 14.06 -4.00
CA ILE A 144 14.02 13.41 -4.80
C ILE A 144 13.58 13.24 -6.26
N PHE A 145 12.35 12.80 -6.48
CA PHE A 145 11.84 12.52 -7.82
C PHE A 145 11.13 13.72 -8.46
N GLY A 146 10.83 14.77 -7.70
CA GLY A 146 10.07 15.93 -8.18
C GLY A 146 8.64 15.56 -8.60
N ILE A 147 8.03 14.58 -7.93
CA ILE A 147 6.68 14.09 -8.23
C ILE A 147 5.72 14.41 -7.09
N ASN A 148 4.43 14.52 -7.41
CA ASN A 148 3.37 14.64 -6.41
C ASN A 148 2.69 13.28 -6.23
N LEU A 149 2.84 12.69 -5.04
CA LEU A 149 2.20 11.43 -4.67
C LEU A 149 0.88 11.65 -3.92
N ARG A 150 0.62 12.86 -3.44
CA ARG A 150 -0.62 13.24 -2.75
C ARG A 150 -1.73 13.62 -3.73
N LYS A 151 -2.97 13.24 -3.41
CA LYS A 151 -4.19 13.59 -4.16
C LYS A 151 -4.43 15.10 -4.23
N HIS A 152 -4.09 15.80 -3.15
CA HIS A 152 -4.24 17.25 -3.03
C HIS A 152 -2.88 17.93 -2.93
N PRO A 153 -2.26 18.34 -4.06
CA PRO A 153 -0.89 18.87 -4.08
C PRO A 153 -0.74 20.19 -3.30
N ASN A 154 -1.83 20.94 -3.11
CA ASN A 154 -1.81 22.29 -2.53
C ASN A 154 -1.90 22.32 -1.00
N SER A 155 -2.05 21.17 -0.32
CA SER A 155 -2.26 21.15 1.13
C SER A 155 -1.00 21.43 1.96
N ILE A 156 0.20 21.20 1.42
CA ILE A 156 1.44 21.18 2.22
C ILE A 156 2.58 21.96 1.54
N ALA A 157 2.65 21.94 0.20
CA ALA A 157 3.76 22.55 -0.55
C ALA A 157 3.88 24.08 -0.40
N GLN A 158 2.83 24.76 0.09
CA GLN A 158 2.81 26.22 0.23
C GLN A 158 2.98 26.72 1.66
N VAL A 159 3.24 25.86 2.63
CA VAL A 159 3.48 26.35 4.01
C VAL A 159 4.94 26.78 4.14
N ASN A 160 5.24 28.00 3.68
CA ASN A 160 6.53 28.63 3.90
C ASN A 160 6.72 28.83 5.41
N LEU A 161 7.89 28.47 5.95
CA LEU A 161 8.20 28.61 7.38
C LEU A 161 7.97 30.04 7.88
N ALA A 162 8.18 31.03 7.00
CA ALA A 162 7.91 32.43 7.24
C ALA A 162 6.41 32.75 7.46
N GLU A 163 5.49 32.06 6.77
CA GLU A 163 4.05 32.23 6.96
C GLU A 163 3.55 31.57 8.25
N LEU A 164 4.11 30.42 8.62
CA LEU A 164 3.82 29.78 9.92
C LEU A 164 4.23 30.67 11.09
N GLN A 165 5.40 31.30 11.00
CA GLN A 165 5.86 32.26 12.02
C GLN A 165 4.95 33.50 12.08
N LYS A 166 4.58 34.09 10.94
CA LYS A 166 3.64 35.23 10.90
C LYS A 166 2.28 34.88 11.50
N ARG A 167 1.71 33.72 11.19
CA ARG A 167 0.41 33.28 11.73
C ARG A 167 0.44 33.07 13.24
N ASN A 168 1.54 32.55 13.78
CA ASN A 168 1.74 32.40 15.22
C ASN A 168 1.90 33.74 15.94
N GLU A 169 2.50 34.74 15.28
CA GLU A 169 2.66 36.08 15.83
C GLU A 169 1.32 36.85 15.82
N GLN A 170 0.52 36.70 14.77
CA GLN A 170 -0.84 37.26 14.67
C GLN A 170 -1.75 36.73 15.78
N THR A 171 -1.78 35.41 15.95
CA THR A 171 -2.63 34.76 16.98
C THR A 171 -2.25 35.18 18.39
N LYS A 172 -0.95 35.34 18.69
CA LYS A 172 -0.49 35.88 19.98
C LYS A 172 -0.96 37.33 20.20
N LYS A 173 -0.88 38.19 19.17
CA LYS A 173 -1.36 39.57 19.23
C LYS A 173 -2.87 39.63 19.46
N ASP A 174 -3.65 38.81 18.75
CA ASP A 174 -5.10 38.77 18.90
C ASP A 174 -5.54 38.27 20.27
N THR A 175 -4.85 37.27 20.85
CA THR A 175 -5.09 36.85 22.23
C THR A 175 -4.72 37.92 23.25
N ALA A 176 -3.62 38.66 23.04
CA ALA A 176 -3.21 39.74 23.93
C ALA A 176 -4.20 40.92 23.91
N VAL A 177 -4.71 41.30 22.73
CA VAL A 177 -5.73 42.36 22.61
C VAL A 177 -7.04 41.94 23.26
N LYS A 178 -7.45 40.67 23.13
CA LYS A 178 -8.64 40.14 23.82
C LYS A 178 -8.48 40.11 25.34
N SER A 179 -7.34 39.67 25.87
CA SER A 179 -7.11 39.65 27.32
C SER A 179 -7.06 41.06 27.93
N VAL A 180 -6.45 42.02 27.21
CA VAL A 180 -6.42 43.43 27.64
C VAL A 180 -7.82 44.06 27.59
N GLY A 181 -8.58 43.83 26.51
CA GLY A 181 -9.96 44.32 26.40
C GLY A 181 -10.91 43.74 27.45
N GLN A 182 -10.66 42.51 27.91
CA GLN A 182 -11.45 41.88 28.98
C GLN A 182 -11.11 42.48 30.35
N MET A 183 -9.83 42.74 30.65
CA MET A 183 -9.39 43.41 31.89
C MET A 183 -9.97 44.82 32.06
N PHE A 184 -10.12 45.60 30.98
CA PHE A 184 -10.71 46.94 31.05
C PHE A 184 -12.24 46.94 31.22
N LYS A 185 -12.93 45.84 30.86
CA LYS A 185 -14.38 45.70 31.09
C LYS A 185 -14.70 45.36 32.54
N ASP A 186 -13.85 44.58 33.20
CA ASP A 186 -14.07 44.19 34.59
C ASP A 186 -13.72 45.31 35.60
N SER A 187 -12.91 46.32 35.19
CA SER A 187 -12.61 47.49 36.01
C SER A 187 -13.67 48.60 35.98
N ALA A 188 -14.66 48.54 35.07
CA ALA A 188 -15.72 49.55 34.97
C ALA A 188 -17.02 49.16 35.70
N GLY A 189 -17.06 48.00 36.38
CA GLY A 189 -18.26 47.44 37.00
C GLY A 189 -18.33 47.47 38.53
N VAL A 190 -17.29 47.93 39.24
CA VAL A 190 -17.33 48.04 40.72
C VAL A 190 -17.89 49.41 41.10
N SER A 191 -19.19 49.58 40.88
CA SER A 191 -19.99 50.68 41.46
C SER A 191 -20.20 50.36 42.94
N GLY A 192 -19.44 51.02 43.80
CA GLY A 192 -19.57 50.92 45.26
C GLY A 192 -20.89 51.53 45.72
N ASN A 193 -21.86 50.68 46.04
CA ASN A 193 -22.97 50.96 46.94
C ASN A 193 -23.07 49.72 47.82
N ASP A 194 -22.63 49.82 49.07
CA ASP A 194 -23.07 49.01 50.24
C ASP A 194 -22.06 49.24 51.38
N ILE A 195 -22.23 50.36 52.10
CA ILE A 195 -21.66 50.55 53.44
C ILE A 195 -22.86 50.68 54.36
N GLU A 196 -23.23 49.59 55.03
CA GLU A 196 -24.18 49.63 56.14
C GLU A 196 -23.43 50.04 57.41
N ILE A 197 -23.87 51.14 58.02
CA ILE A 197 -23.42 51.62 59.32
C ILE A 197 -24.34 50.98 60.37
N LEU A 198 -23.77 50.17 61.26
CA LEU A 198 -24.46 49.61 62.42
C LEU A 198 -24.31 50.57 63.61
N ASP A 199 -25.43 50.90 64.25
CA ASP A 199 -25.56 51.71 65.47
C ASP A 199 -25.47 50.84 66.73
#